data_AF-A0A9C8SYI7-F1
#
_entry.id   AF-A0A9C8SYI7-F1
#
_cell.length_a   1.000
_cell.length_b   1.000
_cell.length_c   1.000
_cell.angle_alpha   90.00
_cell.angle_beta   90.00
_cell.angle_gamma   90.00
#
_symmetry.space_group_name_H-M   'P 1'
#
loop_
_entity.id
_entity.type
_entity.pdbx_description
1 polymer ?
#
loop_
_entity_poly.entity_id
_entity_poly.type
_entity_poly.pdbx_seq_one_letter_code
_entity_poly.pdbx_strand_id
1 'polypeptide(L)'
;MKTSTALNMHTTRDLDFADNASAQILFGDLNRNLQAVEQSAGVSIHARGNTLQVSGRSHAVELAVSVLEQLYGLIIRGYPVFTQDIAFGVRILESAPETNLEEIFLDKVYITSRNRVISPKSVNQKRYIEAIRNNDIVFGIGPAGTGKTYLAVAMAVSALASEQVRSIILTRPAVEAGEKLGFLPGDMAQKVDPYLRPLTDALGDMLGQERTRELIERGVIEIAPLAFMRGRTLNNAFVLLDEAQNTTREQMKMFLTRIGF
;
A
#
# COMPACT_ATOMS: atom_id res chain seq x y z
N MET A 1 -6.01 35.62 -17.70
CA MET A 1 -4.58 35.55 -18.08
C MET A 1 -3.73 36.18 -16.98
N LYS A 2 -3.44 35.46 -15.88
CA LYS A 2 -2.43 35.87 -14.91
C LYS A 2 -1.15 35.07 -15.17
N THR A 3 -0.17 35.78 -15.74
CA THR A 3 1.27 35.65 -15.48
C THR A 3 1.91 34.26 -15.53
N SER A 4 2.30 33.86 -16.75
CA SER A 4 3.29 32.81 -17.04
C SER A 4 4.72 33.14 -16.55
N THR A 5 4.96 34.36 -16.06
CA THR A 5 6.32 34.86 -15.70
C THR A 5 6.79 34.43 -14.30
N ALA A 6 5.91 33.95 -13.41
CA ALA A 6 6.28 33.56 -12.05
C ALA A 6 6.86 32.14 -11.92
N LEU A 7 6.67 31.27 -12.94
CA LEU A 7 7.12 29.87 -12.87
C LEU A 7 8.64 29.67 -13.04
N ASN A 8 9.38 30.70 -13.46
CA ASN A 8 10.81 30.59 -13.80
C ASN A 8 11.76 31.36 -12.86
N MET A 9 11.27 31.91 -11.74
CA MET A 9 12.18 32.54 -10.77
C MET A 9 12.92 31.48 -9.95
N HIS A 10 14.24 31.65 -9.85
CA HIS A 10 15.05 30.91 -8.90
C HIS A 10 14.83 31.55 -7.52
N THR A 11 14.47 30.74 -6.52
CA THR A 11 14.24 31.20 -5.15
C THR A 11 15.11 30.43 -4.18
N THR A 12 15.20 30.92 -2.96
CA THR A 12 15.88 30.25 -1.85
C THR A 12 15.01 30.40 -0.61
N ARG A 13 14.86 29.31 0.15
CA ARG A 13 14.16 29.31 1.43
C ARG A 13 15.02 28.61 2.48
N ASP A 14 15.04 29.20 3.66
CA ASP A 14 15.68 28.62 4.83
C ASP A 14 14.62 27.95 5.72
N LEU A 15 14.96 26.78 6.24
CA LEU A 15 14.16 26.00 7.20
C LEU A 15 14.96 25.83 8.48
N ASP A 16 14.28 25.87 9.62
CA ASP A 16 14.85 25.65 10.94
C ASP A 16 14.05 24.58 11.69
N PHE A 17 14.72 23.53 12.13
CA PHE A 17 14.12 22.39 12.80
C PHE A 17 14.50 22.39 14.28
N ALA A 18 13.56 22.70 15.16
CA ALA A 18 13.83 22.95 16.58
C ALA A 18 14.45 21.75 17.32
N ASP A 19 14.00 20.53 17.02
CA ASP A 19 14.56 19.30 17.59
C ASP A 19 15.68 18.71 16.71
N ASN A 20 16.90 18.76 17.23
CA ASN A 20 18.11 18.27 16.56
C ASN A 20 18.06 16.76 16.28
N ALA A 21 17.47 15.96 17.19
CA ALA A 21 17.39 14.51 17.01
C ALA A 21 16.47 14.16 15.83
N SER A 22 15.28 14.78 15.78
CA SER A 22 14.35 14.64 14.67
C SER A 22 14.92 15.18 13.35
N ALA A 23 15.66 16.30 13.40
CA ALA A 23 16.32 16.85 12.22
C ALA A 23 17.37 15.88 11.65
N GLN A 24 18.17 15.23 12.51
CA GLN A 24 19.14 14.20 12.07
C GLN A 24 18.45 13.01 11.42
N ILE A 25 17.33 12.54 11.96
CA ILE A 25 16.52 11.46 11.36
C ILE A 25 16.01 11.90 9.97
N LEU A 26 15.50 13.13 9.86
CA LEU A 26 15.00 13.68 8.60
C LEU A 26 16.10 13.75 7.55
N PHE A 27 17.30 14.23 7.92
CA PHE A 27 18.41 14.39 6.98
C PHE A 27 18.99 13.04 6.56
N GLY A 28 18.96 12.07 7.47
CA GLY A 28 19.49 10.72 7.30
C GLY A 28 21.02 10.67 7.33
N ASP A 29 21.56 9.47 7.47
CA ASP A 29 23.01 9.24 7.49
C ASP A 29 23.67 9.87 6.26
N LEU A 30 24.71 10.68 6.47
CA LEU A 30 25.43 11.39 5.42
C LEU A 30 24.51 12.22 4.49
N ASN A 31 23.42 12.77 5.02
CA ASN A 31 22.41 13.54 4.28
C ASN A 31 21.70 12.76 3.16
N ARG A 32 21.65 11.43 3.24
CA ARG A 32 21.06 10.59 2.18
C ARG A 32 19.60 10.92 1.86
N ASN A 33 18.82 11.35 2.85
CA ASN A 33 17.42 11.68 2.63
C ASN A 33 17.29 13.05 1.94
N LEU A 34 18.16 14.01 2.27
CA LEU A 34 18.21 15.31 1.58
C LEU A 34 18.56 15.12 0.10
N GLN A 35 19.56 14.28 -0.19
CA GLN A 35 19.92 13.92 -1.57
C GLN A 35 18.74 13.28 -2.33
N ALA A 36 17.94 12.46 -1.66
CA ALA A 36 16.73 11.89 -2.26
C ALA A 36 15.67 12.96 -2.57
N VAL A 37 15.51 13.99 -1.72
CA VAL A 37 14.64 15.15 -2.01
C VAL A 37 15.20 15.95 -3.19
N GLU A 38 16.50 16.26 -3.19
CA GLU A 38 17.17 17.00 -4.28
C GLU A 38 16.93 16.33 -5.64
N GLN A 39 17.16 15.02 -5.71
CA GLN A 39 16.98 14.23 -6.93
C GLN A 39 15.51 14.16 -7.37
N SER A 40 14.58 14.02 -6.41
CA SER A 40 13.16 13.84 -6.74
C SER A 40 12.47 15.15 -7.10
N ALA A 41 12.79 16.25 -6.41
CA ALA A 41 12.15 17.55 -6.62
C ALA A 41 12.92 18.48 -7.57
N GLY A 42 14.19 18.19 -7.86
CA GLY A 42 15.03 19.03 -8.73
C GLY A 42 15.48 20.33 -8.05
N VAL A 43 15.93 20.24 -6.80
CA VAL A 43 16.42 21.37 -5.99
C VAL A 43 17.84 21.12 -5.47
N SER A 44 18.49 22.14 -4.92
CA SER A 44 19.74 22.02 -4.16
C SER A 44 19.50 22.36 -2.70
N ILE A 45 19.97 21.50 -1.79
CA ILE A 45 19.76 21.57 -0.34
C ILE A 45 21.12 21.60 0.36
N HIS A 46 21.36 22.65 1.14
CA HIS A 46 22.54 22.77 1.98
C HIS A 46 22.14 22.69 3.45
N ALA A 47 22.72 21.75 4.19
CA ALA A 47 22.46 21.57 5.61
C ALA A 47 23.55 22.23 6.47
N ARG A 48 23.14 22.97 7.51
CA ARG A 48 24.04 23.53 8.52
C ARG A 48 23.42 23.38 9.91
N GLY A 49 23.97 22.47 10.72
CA GLY A 49 23.38 22.16 12.03
C GLY A 49 21.99 21.55 11.86
N ASN A 50 20.97 22.22 12.38
CA ASN A 50 19.55 21.89 12.27
C ASN A 50 18.80 22.76 11.25
N THR A 51 19.51 23.58 10.48
CA THR A 51 18.94 24.44 9.45
C THR A 51 19.22 23.89 8.06
N LEU A 52 18.27 24.09 7.15
CA LEU A 52 18.42 23.76 5.73
C LEU A 52 18.21 25.02 4.88
N GLN A 53 19.03 25.17 3.85
CA GLN A 53 18.81 26.14 2.79
C GLN A 53 18.44 25.39 1.51
N VAL A 54 17.23 25.63 1.00
CA VAL A 54 16.69 25.00 -0.21
C VAL A 54 16.63 26.03 -1.33
N SER A 55 17.26 25.74 -2.46
CA SER A 55 17.32 26.63 -3.62
C SER A 55 16.98 25.91 -4.93
N GLY A 56 16.34 26.62 -5.86
CA GLY A 56 15.84 26.03 -7.09
C GLY A 56 14.75 26.89 -7.73
N ARG A 57 13.99 26.31 -8.67
CA ARG A 57 12.79 26.96 -9.21
C ARG A 57 11.71 27.08 -8.13
N SER A 58 10.92 28.15 -8.13
CA SER A 58 9.91 28.41 -7.10
C SER A 58 9.02 27.22 -6.74
N HIS A 59 8.41 26.56 -7.74
CA HIS A 59 7.53 25.40 -7.51
C HIS A 59 8.27 24.19 -6.92
N ALA A 60 9.52 23.97 -7.34
CA ALA A 60 10.35 22.86 -6.86
C ALA A 60 10.79 23.09 -5.41
N VAL A 61 11.14 24.34 -5.08
CA VAL A 61 11.46 24.74 -3.69
C VAL A 61 10.22 24.62 -2.79
N GLU A 62 9.05 25.07 -3.25
CA GLU A 62 7.79 24.90 -2.50
C GLU A 62 7.46 23.43 -2.23
N LEU A 63 7.59 22.57 -3.24
CA LEU A 63 7.41 21.12 -3.09
C LEU A 63 8.40 20.52 -2.07
N ALA A 64 9.70 20.81 -2.22
CA ALA A 64 10.73 20.29 -1.34
C ALA A 64 10.55 20.75 0.11
N VAL A 65 10.23 22.03 0.32
CA VAL A 65 9.93 22.60 1.63
C VAL A 65 8.73 21.89 2.27
N SER A 66 7.61 21.78 1.54
CA SER A 66 6.40 21.12 2.04
C SER A 66 6.67 19.65 2.43
N VAL A 67 7.42 18.91 1.61
CA VAL A 67 7.83 17.53 1.92
C VAL A 67 8.64 17.46 3.21
N LEU A 68 9.66 18.31 3.35
CA LEU A 68 10.56 18.31 4.51
C LEU A 68 9.81 18.66 5.80
N GLU A 69 8.97 19.70 5.78
CA GLU A 69 8.19 20.12 6.94
C GLU A 69 7.18 19.05 7.37
N GLN A 70 6.45 18.44 6.43
CA GLN A 70 5.46 17.41 6.75
C GLN A 70 6.11 16.10 7.25
N LEU A 71 7.22 15.69 6.66
CA LEU A 71 7.98 14.52 7.14
C LEU A 71 8.62 14.78 8.51
N TYR A 72 9.06 16.00 8.78
CA TYR A 72 9.51 16.39 10.11
C TYR A 72 8.38 16.27 11.15
N GLY A 73 7.17 16.72 10.82
CA GLY A 73 5.98 16.54 11.66
C GLY A 73 5.69 15.07 11.98
N LEU A 74 5.82 14.18 10.99
CA LEU A 74 5.72 12.73 11.18
C LEU A 74 6.77 12.19 12.17
N ILE A 75 8.03 12.62 12.05
CA ILE A 75 9.13 12.19 12.94
C ILE A 75 8.86 12.64 14.37
N ILE A 76 8.42 13.89 14.58
CA ILE A 76 8.06 14.41 15.91
C ILE A 76 6.98 13.55 16.57
N ARG A 77 6.03 13.04 15.78
CA ARG A 77 4.97 12.14 16.27
C ARG A 77 5.43 10.69 16.46
N GLY A 78 6.73 10.41 16.30
CA GLY A 78 7.33 9.09 16.46
C GLY A 78 7.14 8.15 15.27
N TYR A 79 6.78 8.67 14.09
CA TYR A 79 6.75 7.86 12.86
C TYR A 79 8.19 7.64 12.35
N PRO A 80 8.64 6.39 12.16
CA PRO A 80 9.97 6.12 11.63
C PRO A 80 9.99 6.41 10.11
N VAL A 81 10.48 7.59 9.73
CA VAL A 81 10.65 7.97 8.31
C VAL A 81 11.89 7.30 7.73
N PHE A 82 11.72 6.56 6.63
CA PHE A 82 12.79 5.94 5.86
C PHE A 82 13.03 6.67 4.54
N THR A 83 14.19 6.43 3.91
CA THR A 83 14.54 7.05 2.63
C THR A 83 13.51 6.79 1.52
N GLN A 84 12.82 5.64 1.56
CA GLN A 84 11.73 5.35 0.62
C GLN A 84 10.53 6.29 0.80
N ASP A 85 10.23 6.67 2.05
CA ASP A 85 9.12 7.57 2.39
C ASP A 85 9.36 8.98 1.86
N ILE A 86 10.62 9.40 1.70
CA ILE A 86 10.99 10.64 1.02
C ILE A 86 10.44 10.65 -0.41
N ALA A 87 10.81 9.63 -1.20
CA ALA A 87 10.38 9.54 -2.59
C ALA A 87 8.85 9.36 -2.73
N PHE A 88 8.20 8.73 -1.73
CA PHE A 88 6.73 8.68 -1.69
C PHE A 88 6.12 10.05 -1.38
N GLY A 89 6.62 10.75 -0.35
CA GLY A 89 6.15 12.08 0.04
C GLY A 89 6.25 13.09 -1.10
N VAL A 90 7.41 13.12 -1.79
CA VAL A 90 7.60 13.98 -2.98
C VAL A 90 6.56 13.66 -4.05
N ARG A 91 6.40 12.39 -4.44
CA ARG A 91 5.41 12.00 -5.47
C ARG A 91 3.97 12.33 -5.08
N ILE A 92 3.61 12.16 -3.80
CA ILE A 92 2.27 12.49 -3.31
C ILE A 92 2.02 13.98 -3.47
N LEU A 93 2.92 14.82 -2.95
CA LEU A 93 2.76 16.28 -2.98
C LEU A 93 2.94 16.88 -4.37
N GLU A 94 3.73 16.25 -5.24
CA GLU A 94 3.81 16.62 -6.65
C GLU A 94 2.47 16.39 -7.36
N SER A 95 1.80 15.25 -7.08
CA SER A 95 0.50 14.92 -7.67
C SER A 95 -0.67 15.68 -7.04
N ALA A 96 -0.57 16.02 -5.75
CA ALA A 96 -1.63 16.63 -4.96
C ALA A 96 -1.02 17.52 -3.85
N PRO A 97 -0.64 18.77 -4.15
CA PRO A 97 0.13 19.65 -3.26
C PRO A 97 -0.51 19.94 -1.90
N GLU A 98 -1.83 19.94 -1.82
CA GLU A 98 -2.60 20.23 -0.60
C GLU A 98 -2.79 19.00 0.32
N THR A 99 -2.19 17.86 -0.04
CA THR A 99 -2.35 16.62 0.73
C THR A 99 -1.58 16.69 2.05
N ASN A 100 -2.22 16.32 3.15
CA ASN A 100 -1.53 16.10 4.42
C ASN A 100 -0.92 14.68 4.45
N LEU A 101 0.41 14.60 4.41
CA LEU A 101 1.17 13.35 4.49
C LEU A 101 0.90 12.61 5.81
N GLU A 102 0.66 13.31 6.91
CA GLU A 102 0.33 12.68 8.19
C GLU A 102 -0.90 11.78 8.07
N GLU A 103 -1.95 12.25 7.40
CA GLU A 103 -3.18 11.48 7.22
C GLU A 103 -3.04 10.27 6.28
N ILE A 104 -1.91 10.16 5.58
CA ILE A 104 -1.60 9.01 4.72
C ILE A 104 -0.68 8.05 5.48
N PHE A 105 0.47 8.54 5.95
CA PHE A 105 1.48 7.69 6.58
C PHE A 105 1.03 7.17 7.96
N LEU A 106 0.19 7.90 8.69
CA LEU A 106 -0.37 7.46 9.97
C LEU A 106 -1.63 6.59 9.83
N ASP A 107 -2.19 6.43 8.62
CA ASP A 107 -3.30 5.51 8.39
C ASP A 107 -2.81 4.06 8.38
N LYS A 108 -2.50 3.55 9.57
CA LYS A 108 -2.00 2.19 9.79
C LYS A 108 -3.12 1.19 9.51
N VAL A 109 -2.90 0.33 8.52
CA VAL A 109 -3.82 -0.77 8.19
C VAL A 109 -3.59 -1.96 9.12
N TYR A 110 -2.32 -2.37 9.25
CA TYR A 110 -1.93 -3.55 10.02
C TYR A 110 -0.45 -3.47 10.41
N ILE A 111 -0.08 -4.12 11.51
CA ILE A 111 1.31 -4.32 11.94
C ILE A 111 1.62 -5.80 11.81
N THR A 112 2.60 -6.14 10.98
CA THR A 112 2.95 -7.53 10.73
C THR A 112 3.63 -8.17 11.96
N SER A 113 3.71 -9.50 11.98
CA SER A 113 4.44 -10.27 12.99
C SER A 113 5.93 -9.91 13.11
N ARG A 114 6.49 -9.23 12.09
CA ARG A 114 7.87 -8.70 12.08
C ARG A 114 7.94 -7.21 12.46
N ASN A 115 6.93 -6.67 13.14
CA ASN A 115 6.80 -5.25 13.51
C ASN A 115 6.88 -4.26 12.33
N ARG A 116 6.57 -4.71 11.11
CA ARG A 116 6.50 -3.82 9.95
C ARG A 116 5.10 -3.23 9.86
N VAL A 117 5.02 -1.91 9.74
CA VAL A 117 3.75 -1.20 9.54
C VAL A 117 3.35 -1.28 8.07
N ILE A 118 2.10 -1.66 7.81
CA ILE A 118 1.46 -1.55 6.50
C ILE A 118 0.56 -0.32 6.53
N SER A 119 0.88 0.65 5.68
CA SER A 119 0.14 1.92 5.50
C SER A 119 0.06 2.24 4.00
N PRO A 120 -0.91 3.08 3.56
CA PRO A 120 -0.92 3.56 2.19
C PRO A 120 0.34 4.36 1.89
N LYS A 121 0.82 4.23 0.65
CA LYS A 121 1.98 4.93 0.09
C LYS A 121 1.61 5.89 -1.03
N SER A 122 0.32 6.06 -1.29
CA SER A 122 -0.23 7.04 -2.25
C SER A 122 -1.66 7.40 -1.89
N VAL A 123 -2.14 8.53 -2.42
CA VAL A 123 -3.52 8.99 -2.27
C VAL A 123 -4.51 7.94 -2.78
N ASN A 124 -4.22 7.29 -3.90
CA ASN A 124 -5.09 6.24 -4.45
C ASN A 124 -5.13 4.98 -3.58
N GLN A 125 -4.03 4.63 -2.91
CA GLN A 125 -4.02 3.53 -1.95
C GLN A 125 -4.85 3.87 -0.70
N LYS A 126 -4.76 5.10 -0.19
CA LYS A 126 -5.61 5.58 0.91
C LYS A 126 -7.09 5.49 0.52
N ARG A 127 -7.46 6.04 -0.64
CA ARG A 127 -8.84 5.95 -1.17
C ARG A 127 -9.32 4.51 -1.31
N TYR A 128 -8.45 3.59 -1.73
CA TYR A 128 -8.78 2.17 -1.83
C TYR A 128 -9.04 1.53 -0.46
N ILE A 129 -8.20 1.82 0.53
CA ILE A 129 -8.39 1.36 1.93
C ILE A 129 -9.68 1.93 2.52
N GLU A 130 -9.95 3.22 2.34
CA GLU A 130 -11.19 3.87 2.79
C GLU A 130 -12.42 3.27 2.12
N ALA A 131 -12.34 2.96 0.81
CA ALA A 131 -13.42 2.28 0.11
C ALA A 131 -13.71 0.92 0.75
N ILE A 132 -12.69 0.12 1.09
CA ILE A 132 -12.85 -1.18 1.76
C ILE A 132 -13.51 -1.02 3.14
N ARG A 133 -13.16 0.02 3.89
CA ARG A 133 -13.73 0.25 5.23
C ARG A 133 -15.22 0.64 5.18
N ASN A 134 -15.62 1.36 4.13
CA ASN A 134 -16.91 2.04 4.08
C ASN A 134 -17.95 1.38 3.16
N ASN A 135 -17.61 0.30 2.46
CA ASN A 135 -18.49 -0.34 1.49
C ASN A 135 -18.41 -1.87 1.60
N ASP A 136 -19.53 -2.56 1.41
CA ASP A 136 -19.60 -4.02 1.44
C ASP A 136 -18.86 -4.68 0.27
N ILE A 137 -18.82 -4.01 -0.89
CA ILE A 137 -18.18 -4.51 -2.12
C ILE A 137 -17.33 -3.41 -2.75
N VAL A 138 -16.07 -3.72 -3.03
CA VAL A 138 -15.11 -2.78 -3.64
C VAL A 138 -14.39 -3.42 -4.80
N PHE A 139 -14.38 -2.71 -5.94
CA PHE A 139 -13.59 -3.09 -7.12
C PHE A 139 -12.28 -2.30 -7.15
N GLY A 140 -11.17 -2.96 -6.83
CA GLY A 140 -9.83 -2.39 -6.95
C GLY A 140 -9.25 -2.58 -8.35
N ILE A 141 -9.39 -1.60 -9.23
CA ILE A 141 -8.86 -1.66 -10.62
C ILE A 141 -7.61 -0.78 -10.74
N GLY A 142 -6.55 -1.32 -11.35
CA GLY A 142 -5.32 -0.56 -11.62
C GLY A 142 -4.16 -1.45 -12.08
N PRO A 143 -3.03 -0.87 -12.52
CA PRO A 143 -1.90 -1.61 -13.08
C PRO A 143 -1.25 -2.54 -12.05
N ALA A 144 -0.43 -3.48 -12.52
CA ALA A 144 0.36 -4.36 -11.67
C ALA A 144 1.33 -3.55 -10.78
N GLY A 145 1.66 -4.06 -9.60
CA GLY A 145 2.61 -3.43 -8.68
C GLY A 145 2.06 -2.25 -7.86
N THR A 146 0.78 -1.87 -8.00
CA THR A 146 0.17 -0.78 -7.20
C THR A 146 -0.28 -1.19 -5.81
N GLY A 147 -0.06 -2.45 -5.41
CA GLY A 147 -0.34 -2.95 -4.06
C GLY A 147 -1.82 -3.29 -3.78
N LYS A 148 -2.70 -3.34 -4.80
CA LYS A 148 -4.14 -3.64 -4.63
C LYS A 148 -4.38 -4.92 -3.83
N THR A 149 -3.88 -6.06 -4.31
CA THR A 149 -4.05 -7.36 -3.65
C THR A 149 -3.38 -7.37 -2.27
N TYR A 150 -2.16 -6.83 -2.15
CA TYR A 150 -1.43 -6.81 -0.88
C TYR A 150 -2.16 -5.98 0.20
N LEU A 151 -2.67 -4.80 -0.14
CA LEU A 151 -3.45 -3.97 0.79
C LEU A 151 -4.79 -4.61 1.13
N ALA A 152 -5.46 -5.26 0.18
CA ALA A 152 -6.69 -5.99 0.44
C ALA A 152 -6.49 -7.15 1.43
N VAL A 153 -5.41 -7.92 1.28
CA VAL A 153 -5.04 -8.99 2.22
C VAL A 153 -4.71 -8.39 3.59
N ALA A 154 -4.01 -7.26 3.65
CA ALA A 154 -3.73 -6.58 4.92
C ALA A 154 -5.01 -6.12 5.63
N MET A 155 -5.98 -5.58 4.88
CA MET A 155 -7.30 -5.23 5.40
C MET A 155 -8.06 -6.46 5.91
N ALA A 156 -8.03 -7.58 5.17
CA ALA A 156 -8.67 -8.83 5.57
C ALA A 156 -8.08 -9.38 6.88
N VAL A 157 -6.74 -9.39 6.99
CA VAL A 157 -6.03 -9.83 8.20
C VAL A 157 -6.35 -8.92 9.38
N SER A 158 -6.41 -7.61 9.16
CA SER A 158 -6.79 -6.63 10.19
C SER A 158 -8.22 -6.83 10.68
N ALA A 159 -9.17 -7.08 9.78
CA ALA A 159 -10.56 -7.40 10.10
C ALA A 159 -10.70 -8.71 10.88
N LEU A 160 -9.91 -9.74 10.53
CA LEU A 160 -9.88 -11.00 11.27
C LEU A 160 -9.29 -10.83 12.67
N ALA A 161 -8.18 -10.11 12.79
CA ALA A 161 -7.51 -9.87 14.07
C ALA A 161 -8.34 -9.00 15.05
N SER A 162 -9.19 -8.12 14.51
CA SER A 162 -10.14 -7.29 15.27
C SER A 162 -11.51 -7.95 15.45
N GLU A 163 -11.65 -9.24 15.10
CA GLU A 163 -12.87 -10.03 15.21
C GLU A 163 -14.09 -9.48 14.44
N GLN A 164 -13.86 -8.58 13.47
CA GLN A 164 -14.91 -8.06 12.58
C GLN A 164 -15.43 -9.13 11.61
N VAL A 165 -14.56 -10.07 11.23
CA VAL A 165 -14.91 -11.25 10.43
C VAL A 165 -14.42 -12.51 11.13
N ARG A 166 -15.06 -13.64 10.85
CA ARG A 166 -14.70 -14.96 11.40
C ARG A 166 -13.75 -15.74 10.50
N SER A 167 -13.71 -15.42 9.22
CA SER A 167 -12.85 -16.09 8.25
C SER A 167 -12.41 -15.16 7.12
N ILE A 168 -11.35 -15.55 6.43
CA ILE A 168 -10.87 -14.91 5.20
C ILE A 168 -10.96 -15.93 4.08
N ILE A 169 -11.51 -15.54 2.94
CA ILE A 169 -11.60 -16.40 1.75
C ILE A 169 -10.88 -15.69 0.60
N LEU A 170 -9.75 -16.25 0.19
CA LEU A 170 -8.96 -15.74 -0.92
C LEU A 170 -9.17 -16.65 -2.13
N THR A 171 -9.63 -16.08 -3.23
CA THR A 171 -9.91 -16.84 -4.44
C THR A 171 -9.33 -16.17 -5.68
N ARG A 172 -8.98 -17.00 -6.66
CA ARG A 172 -8.43 -16.59 -7.95
C ARG A 172 -9.09 -17.43 -9.04
N PRO A 173 -9.47 -16.86 -10.20
CA PRO A 173 -9.93 -17.67 -11.33
C PRO A 173 -8.77 -18.53 -11.83
N ALA A 174 -9.06 -19.77 -12.20
CA ALA A 174 -8.09 -20.58 -12.91
C ALA A 174 -7.86 -19.95 -14.29
N VAL A 175 -6.62 -19.53 -14.57
CA VAL A 175 -6.23 -19.03 -15.88
C VAL A 175 -5.59 -20.19 -16.62
N GLU A 176 -6.19 -20.62 -17.73
CA GLU A 176 -5.50 -21.49 -18.67
C GLU A 176 -4.41 -20.67 -19.34
N ALA A 177 -3.20 -20.71 -18.80
CA ALA A 177 -2.02 -20.04 -19.35
C ALA A 177 -1.51 -20.79 -20.60
N GLY A 178 -2.37 -20.98 -21.60
CA GLY A 178 -2.08 -21.74 -22.82
C GLY A 178 -2.00 -23.27 -22.64
N GLU A 179 -1.83 -23.75 -21.41
CA GLU A 179 -1.93 -25.17 -21.06
C GLU A 179 -3.27 -25.44 -20.37
N LYS A 180 -4.04 -26.41 -20.87
CA LYS A 180 -5.19 -26.94 -20.11
C LYS A 180 -4.69 -27.40 -18.75
N LEU A 181 -5.44 -27.15 -17.67
CA LEU A 181 -5.12 -27.61 -16.30
C LEU A 181 -4.72 -29.11 -16.25
N GLY A 182 -5.15 -29.91 -17.23
CA GLY A 182 -4.73 -31.29 -17.45
C GLY A 182 -3.23 -31.56 -17.65
N PHE A 183 -2.41 -30.59 -18.08
CA PHE A 183 -1.01 -30.84 -18.51
C PHE A 183 0.04 -30.77 -17.40
N LEU A 184 -0.23 -30.11 -16.28
CA LEU A 184 0.67 -30.13 -15.13
C LEU A 184 0.66 -31.53 -14.48
N PRO A 185 1.81 -32.14 -14.11
CA PRO A 185 1.82 -33.40 -13.38
C PRO A 185 1.35 -33.20 -11.93
N GLY A 186 0.71 -34.21 -11.34
CA GLY A 186 0.24 -34.17 -9.95
C GLY A 186 -1.29 -34.19 -9.77
N ASP A 187 -1.75 -34.17 -8.52
CA ASP A 187 -3.17 -34.08 -8.19
C ASP A 187 -3.74 -32.67 -8.49
N MET A 188 -5.07 -32.53 -8.46
CA MET A 188 -5.74 -31.27 -8.78
C MET A 188 -5.27 -30.10 -7.87
N ALA A 189 -4.85 -30.38 -6.63
CA ALA A 189 -4.37 -29.37 -5.70
C ALA A 189 -2.95 -28.90 -6.09
N GLN A 190 -2.05 -29.81 -6.42
CA GLN A 190 -0.68 -29.52 -6.88
C GLN A 190 -0.64 -28.68 -8.16
N LYS A 191 -1.64 -28.83 -9.04
CA LYS A 191 -1.76 -28.08 -10.29
C LYS A 191 -2.21 -26.62 -10.08
N VAL A 192 -2.97 -26.38 -9.02
CA VAL A 192 -3.57 -25.09 -8.69
C VAL A 192 -2.65 -24.26 -7.79
N ASP A 193 -1.84 -24.94 -6.96
CA ASP A 193 -0.93 -24.34 -5.97
C ASP A 193 -0.06 -23.18 -6.51
N PRO A 194 0.55 -23.25 -7.71
CA PRO A 194 1.38 -22.16 -8.22
C PRO A 194 0.63 -20.83 -8.39
N TYR A 195 -0.66 -20.88 -8.72
CA TYR A 195 -1.49 -19.68 -8.93
C TYR A 195 -1.97 -19.05 -7.63
N LEU A 196 -2.03 -19.82 -6.55
CA LEU A 196 -2.47 -19.34 -5.23
C LEU A 196 -1.30 -18.89 -4.36
N ARG A 197 -0.07 -19.32 -4.68
CA ARG A 197 1.16 -18.99 -3.94
C ARG A 197 1.33 -17.50 -3.61
N PRO A 198 1.08 -16.52 -4.50
CA PRO A 198 1.22 -15.11 -4.15
C PRO A 198 0.31 -14.66 -2.99
N LEU A 199 -0.87 -15.27 -2.85
CA LEU A 199 -1.80 -15.00 -1.75
C LEU A 199 -1.28 -15.59 -0.43
N THR A 200 -0.75 -16.83 -0.49
CA THR A 200 -0.10 -17.49 0.66
C THR A 200 1.14 -16.71 1.13
N ASP A 201 1.95 -16.22 0.20
CA ASP A 201 3.15 -15.42 0.51
C ASP A 201 2.76 -14.09 1.18
N ALA A 202 1.74 -13.40 0.67
CA ALA A 202 1.24 -12.16 1.27
C ALA A 202 0.74 -12.36 2.72
N LEU A 203 0.03 -13.47 2.99
CA LEU A 203 -0.37 -13.84 4.35
C LEU A 203 0.84 -14.16 5.22
N GLY A 204 1.80 -14.93 4.70
CA GLY A 204 3.06 -15.27 5.39
C GLY A 204 3.87 -14.04 5.80
N ASP A 205 3.89 -13.01 4.97
CA ASP A 205 4.53 -11.72 5.28
C ASP A 205 3.84 -10.96 6.43
N MET A 206 2.54 -11.13 6.60
CA MET A 206 1.73 -10.40 7.59
C MET A 206 1.63 -11.14 8.93
N LEU A 207 1.35 -12.44 8.88
CA LEU A 207 1.06 -13.28 10.03
C LEU A 207 2.27 -14.12 10.48
N GLY A 208 3.24 -14.33 9.60
CA GLY A 208 4.29 -15.33 9.76
C GLY A 208 3.88 -16.70 9.24
N GLN A 209 4.85 -17.48 8.74
CA GLN A 209 4.62 -18.73 8.03
C GLN A 209 3.87 -19.79 8.87
N GLU A 210 4.26 -19.96 10.13
CA GLU A 210 3.65 -20.95 11.03
C GLU A 210 2.19 -20.62 11.32
N ARG A 211 1.91 -19.36 11.68
CA ARG A 211 0.54 -18.90 11.97
C ARG A 211 -0.36 -18.94 10.74
N THR A 212 0.16 -18.58 9.56
CA THR A 212 -0.58 -18.71 8.30
C THR A 212 -1.00 -20.15 8.06
N ARG A 213 -0.10 -21.13 8.22
CA ARG A 213 -0.42 -22.56 8.06
C ARG A 213 -1.48 -23.02 9.05
N GLU A 214 -1.33 -22.67 10.33
CA GLU A 214 -2.29 -23.03 11.38
C GLU A 214 -3.71 -22.52 11.06
N LEU A 215 -3.84 -21.27 10.59
CA LEU A 215 -5.13 -20.68 10.25
C LEU A 215 -5.75 -21.30 9.00
N ILE A 216 -4.92 -21.73 8.03
CA ILE A 216 -5.36 -22.46 6.85
C ILE A 216 -5.86 -23.86 7.22
N GLU A 217 -5.10 -24.60 8.03
CA GLU A 217 -5.47 -25.94 8.49
C GLU A 217 -6.78 -25.94 9.30
N ARG A 218 -7.02 -24.89 10.09
CA ARG A 218 -8.27 -24.71 10.84
C ARG A 218 -9.45 -24.23 9.98
N GLY A 219 -9.23 -23.89 8.70
CA GLY A 219 -10.26 -23.35 7.81
C GLY A 219 -10.68 -21.92 8.16
N VAL A 220 -9.93 -21.20 9.01
CA VAL A 220 -10.16 -19.78 9.29
C VAL A 220 -9.76 -18.94 8.08
N ILE A 221 -8.68 -19.32 7.42
CA ILE A 221 -8.26 -18.75 6.14
C ILE A 221 -8.40 -19.82 5.07
N GLU A 222 -9.20 -19.56 4.05
CA GLU A 222 -9.35 -20.46 2.91
C GLU A 222 -8.71 -19.84 1.67
N ILE A 223 -7.88 -20.60 0.96
CA ILE A 223 -7.30 -20.20 -0.31
C ILE A 223 -7.70 -21.25 -1.35
N ALA A 224 -8.59 -20.88 -2.27
CA ALA A 224 -9.20 -21.85 -3.20
C ALA A 224 -9.55 -21.24 -4.57
N PRO A 225 -9.59 -22.04 -5.65
CA PRO A 225 -10.05 -21.56 -6.97
C PRO A 225 -11.47 -21.03 -6.95
N LEU A 226 -11.77 -20.10 -7.86
CA LEU A 226 -13.11 -19.49 -7.97
C LEU A 226 -14.23 -20.53 -8.15
N ALA A 227 -13.95 -21.66 -8.79
CA ALA A 227 -14.91 -22.74 -8.99
C ALA A 227 -15.46 -23.33 -7.67
N PHE A 228 -14.68 -23.28 -6.58
CA PHE A 228 -15.06 -23.81 -5.26
C PHE A 228 -16.05 -22.89 -4.53
N MET A 229 -16.27 -21.66 -5.03
CA MET A 229 -17.25 -20.74 -4.47
C MET A 229 -18.69 -21.08 -4.88
N ARG A 230 -18.86 -21.96 -5.88
CA ARG A 230 -20.17 -22.32 -6.41
C ARG A 230 -21.04 -22.99 -5.33
N GLY A 231 -22.26 -22.49 -5.16
CA GLY A 231 -23.24 -23.06 -4.22
C GLY A 231 -22.96 -22.76 -2.74
N ARG A 232 -21.95 -21.94 -2.43
CA ARG A 232 -21.67 -21.50 -1.06
C ARG A 232 -22.45 -20.23 -0.69
N THR A 233 -22.55 -19.99 0.61
CA THR A 233 -22.95 -18.70 1.17
C THR A 233 -21.78 -18.24 2.04
N LEU A 234 -21.22 -17.07 1.74
CA LEU A 234 -20.00 -16.57 2.38
C LEU A 234 -20.39 -15.57 3.47
N ASN A 235 -20.77 -16.08 4.64
CA ASN A 235 -21.21 -15.26 5.78
C ASN A 235 -20.05 -14.94 6.72
N ASN A 236 -20.07 -13.75 7.33
CA ASN A 236 -19.06 -13.27 8.29
C ASN A 236 -17.62 -13.47 7.81
N ALA A 237 -17.37 -13.32 6.51
CA ALA A 237 -16.09 -13.58 5.88
C ALA A 237 -15.59 -12.36 5.12
N PHE A 238 -14.29 -12.09 5.18
CA PHE A 238 -13.64 -11.17 4.25
C PHE A 238 -13.27 -11.94 2.98
N VAL A 239 -13.92 -11.63 1.86
CA VAL A 239 -13.74 -12.37 0.60
C VAL A 239 -12.96 -11.54 -0.41
N LEU A 240 -11.87 -12.08 -0.94
CA LEU A 240 -11.05 -11.46 -1.98
C LEU A 240 -11.05 -12.31 -3.26
N LEU A 241 -11.50 -11.73 -4.37
CA LEU A 241 -11.30 -12.28 -5.71
C LEU A 241 -10.13 -11.56 -6.39
N ASP A 242 -8.97 -12.21 -6.41
CA ASP A 242 -7.76 -11.71 -7.08
C ASP A 242 -7.77 -12.05 -8.57
N GLU A 243 -7.08 -11.24 -9.38
CA GLU A 243 -7.08 -11.32 -10.86
C GLU A 243 -8.47 -11.43 -11.50
N ALA A 244 -9.44 -10.68 -10.96
CA ALA A 244 -10.84 -10.68 -11.40
C ALA A 244 -11.01 -10.40 -12.91
N GLN A 245 -10.06 -9.74 -13.57
CA GLN A 245 -10.09 -9.51 -15.02
C GLN A 245 -10.04 -10.81 -15.84
N ASN A 246 -9.60 -11.93 -15.26
CA ASN A 246 -9.59 -13.24 -15.91
C ASN A 246 -10.91 -14.01 -15.72
N THR A 247 -11.95 -13.37 -15.16
CA THR A 247 -13.27 -13.99 -15.02
C THR A 247 -14.18 -13.73 -16.22
N THR A 248 -15.07 -14.67 -16.52
CA THR A 248 -16.22 -14.40 -17.39
C THR A 248 -17.31 -13.65 -16.64
N ARG A 249 -18.26 -13.05 -17.38
CA ARG A 249 -19.42 -12.37 -16.80
C ARG A 249 -20.24 -13.34 -15.93
N GLU A 250 -20.38 -14.59 -16.34
CA GLU A 250 -21.10 -15.63 -15.61
C GLU A 250 -20.38 -16.00 -14.31
N GLN A 251 -19.06 -16.10 -14.33
CA GLN A 251 -18.25 -16.36 -13.13
C GLN A 251 -18.33 -15.20 -12.14
N MET A 252 -18.24 -13.96 -12.61
CA MET A 252 -18.40 -12.77 -11.77
C MET A 252 -19.81 -12.71 -11.15
N LYS A 253 -20.86 -12.94 -11.95
CA LYS A 253 -22.25 -13.01 -11.46
C LYS A 253 -22.43 -14.13 -10.43
N MET A 254 -21.87 -15.31 -10.70
CA MET A 254 -21.87 -16.43 -9.76
C MET A 254 -21.26 -16.01 -8.42
N PHE A 255 -20.07 -15.41 -8.45
CA PHE A 255 -19.32 -14.99 -7.26
C PHE A 255 -20.05 -13.91 -6.45
N LEU A 256 -20.48 -12.81 -7.07
CA LEU A 256 -21.13 -11.70 -6.37
C LEU A 256 -22.43 -12.11 -5.69
N THR A 257 -23.15 -13.10 -6.24
CA THR A 257 -24.37 -13.64 -5.60
C THR A 257 -24.11 -14.59 -4.41
N ARG A 258 -22.84 -14.86 -4.07
CA ARG A 258 -22.47 -15.67 -2.89
C ARG A 258 -22.23 -14.83 -1.63
N ILE A 259 -22.09 -13.51 -1.79
CA ILE A 259 -21.86 -12.57 -0.68
C ILE A 259 -23.14 -12.57 0.17
N GLY A 260 -23.03 -13.14 1.37
CA GLY A 260 -24.11 -13.21 2.34
C GLY A 260 -23.92 -12.17 3.44
N PHE A 261 -25.01 -11.83 4.13
CA PHE A 261 -25.02 -10.93 5.29
C PHE A 261 -24.60 -11.67 6.57
#